data_AF-A0A9D2EDQ3-F1
#
_entry.id   AF-A0A9D2EDQ3-F1
#
_cell.length_a   1.000
_cell.length_b   1.000
_cell.length_c   1.000
_cell.angle_alpha   90.00
_cell.angle_beta   90.00
_cell.angle_gamma   90.00
#
_symmetry.space_group_name_H-M   'P 1'
#
loop_
_entity.id
_entity.type
_entity.pdbx_description
1 polymer ?
#
loop_
_entity_poly.entity_id
_entity_poly.type
_entity_poly.pdbx_seq_one_letter_code
_entity_poly.pdbx_strand_id
1 'polypeptide(L)'
;QLEAGEQDWRVSRNMVDNSGALEVVKDLGVVHFPGIDLTVRRSANERYRFVGNDFSSVQGETVWEMGFSRDDWQTHARTRTVLTSTPTHFHVYAEQDAWLGVERVHSQTWSRSIPRDHL
;
A
#
# COMPACT_ATOMS: atom_id res chain seq x y z
N GLN A 1 3.97 -19.41 -12.38
CA GLN A 1 4.08 -17.94 -12.39
C GLN A 1 4.11 -17.50 -13.84
N LEU A 2 3.24 -16.56 -14.23
CA LEU A 2 3.07 -16.07 -15.60
C LEU A 2 3.95 -14.84 -15.88
N GLU A 3 4.02 -13.90 -14.94
CA GLU A 3 4.88 -12.72 -15.01
C GLU A 3 5.77 -12.67 -13.76
N ALA A 4 7.06 -12.37 -13.96
CA ALA A 4 7.96 -12.10 -12.85
C ALA A 4 7.59 -10.77 -12.20
N GLY A 5 7.60 -10.74 -10.87
CA GLY A 5 7.51 -9.49 -10.14
C GLY A 5 8.87 -8.81 -10.02
N GLU A 6 8.86 -7.52 -9.74
CA GLU A 6 10.03 -6.72 -9.37
C GLU A 6 9.98 -6.41 -7.87
N GLN A 7 11.16 -6.39 -7.24
CA GLN A 7 11.27 -5.99 -5.85
C GLN A 7 12.47 -5.07 -5.66
N ASP A 8 12.26 -3.98 -4.91
CA ASP A 8 13.31 -3.04 -4.53
C ASP A 8 13.08 -2.54 -3.11
N TRP A 9 14.16 -2.38 -2.36
CA TRP A 9 14.17 -1.78 -1.03
C TRP A 9 15.26 -0.74 -0.96
N ARG A 10 14.85 0.52 -0.93
CA ARG A 10 15.77 1.66 -0.93
C ARG A 10 15.69 2.40 0.40
N VAL A 11 16.81 2.42 1.11
CA VAL A 11 16.97 3.27 2.30
C VAL A 11 17.73 4.52 1.90
N SER A 12 17.23 5.69 2.31
CA SER A 12 17.89 6.97 2.11
C SER A 12 17.93 7.78 3.40
N ARG A 13 18.97 8.60 3.55
CA ARG A 13 19.15 9.48 4.71
C ARG A 13 19.76 10.80 4.26
N ASN A 14 19.19 11.90 4.72
CA ASN A 14 19.76 13.22 4.57
C ASN A 14 20.47 13.62 5.87
N MET A 15 21.73 14.01 5.77
CA MET A 15 22.56 14.33 6.93
C MET A 15 22.42 15.80 7.39
N VAL A 16 21.85 16.68 6.56
CA VAL A 16 21.62 18.09 6.89
C VAL A 16 20.40 18.23 7.81
N ASP A 17 19.30 17.57 7.46
CA ASP A 17 18.04 17.63 8.23
C ASP A 17 17.76 16.35 9.05
N ASN A 18 18.66 15.36 8.97
CA ASN A 18 18.53 14.05 9.64
C ASN A 18 17.24 13.29 9.27
N SER A 19 16.64 13.59 8.11
CA SER A 19 15.51 12.83 7.60
C SER A 19 15.94 11.48 7.04
N GLY A 20 15.08 10.49 7.17
CA GLY A 20 15.26 9.14 6.63
C GLY A 20 14.02 8.68 5.89
N ALA A 21 14.22 7.83 4.89
CA ALA A 21 13.13 7.16 4.19
C ALA A 21 13.48 5.72 3.82
N LEU A 22 12.47 4.84 3.91
CA LEU A 22 12.46 3.51 3.29
C LEU A 22 11.41 3.53 2.19
N GLU A 23 11.81 3.20 0.98
CA GLU A 23 10.93 2.98 -0.17
C GLU A 23 10.98 1.50 -0.54
N VAL A 24 9.80 0.89 -0.67
CA VAL A 24 9.63 -0.53 -0.97
C VAL A 24 8.79 -0.66 -2.23
N VAL A 25 9.33 -1.34 -3.22
CA VAL A 25 8.58 -1.87 -4.36
C VAL A 25 8.46 -3.37 -4.15
N LYS A 26 7.24 -3.87 -4.11
CA LYS A 26 6.94 -5.29 -3.98
C LYS A 26 5.88 -5.69 -4.98
N ASP A 27 6.30 -5.91 -6.21
CA ASP A 27 5.48 -6.59 -7.20
C ASP A 27 5.70 -8.11 -7.06
N LEU A 28 4.62 -8.84 -6.80
CA LEU A 28 4.64 -10.30 -6.69
C LEU A 28 4.38 -10.97 -8.04
N GLY A 29 4.26 -10.18 -9.10
CA GLY A 29 4.00 -10.61 -10.46
C GLY A 29 2.60 -11.20 -10.61
N VAL A 30 2.47 -12.08 -11.59
CA VAL A 30 1.21 -12.75 -11.92
C VAL A 30 1.37 -14.25 -11.71
N VAL A 31 0.50 -14.83 -10.89
CA VAL A 31 0.49 -16.26 -10.57
C VAL A 31 -0.81 -16.89 -11.05
N HIS A 32 -0.71 -17.98 -11.80
CA HIS A 32 -1.85 -18.78 -12.23
C HIS A 32 -1.96 -20.07 -11.41
N PHE A 33 -3.16 -20.34 -10.89
CA PHE A 33 -3.52 -21.51 -10.10
C PHE A 33 -4.36 -22.48 -10.96
N PRO A 34 -3.75 -23.51 -11.57
CA PRO A 34 -4.44 -24.35 -12.56
C PRO A 34 -5.59 -25.20 -11.98
N GLY A 35 -5.54 -25.51 -10.67
CA GLY A 35 -6.59 -26.32 -10.03
C GLY A 35 -7.95 -25.63 -9.92
N ILE A 36 -7.99 -24.31 -10.10
CA ILE A 36 -9.22 -23.50 -10.03
C ILE A 36 -9.31 -22.47 -11.17
N ASP A 37 -8.40 -22.58 -12.15
CA ASP A 37 -8.23 -21.66 -13.28
C ASP A 37 -8.20 -20.17 -12.87
N LEU A 38 -7.51 -19.85 -11.77
CA LEU A 38 -7.48 -18.48 -11.23
C LEU A 38 -6.12 -17.84 -11.45
N THR A 39 -6.11 -16.69 -12.11
CA THR A 39 -4.92 -15.84 -12.23
C THR A 39 -4.99 -14.71 -11.22
N VAL A 40 -3.88 -14.43 -10.55
CA VAL A 40 -3.79 -13.45 -9.46
C VAL A 40 -2.59 -12.54 -9.69
N ARG A 41 -2.83 -11.22 -9.64
CA ARG A 41 -1.79 -10.17 -9.65
C ARG A 41 -1.78 -9.46 -8.30
N ARG A 42 -0.61 -9.18 -7.73
CA ARG A 42 -0.47 -8.44 -6.47
C ARG A 42 0.76 -7.57 -6.50
N SER A 43 0.61 -6.29 -6.20
CA SER A 43 1.74 -5.38 -6.05
C SER A 43 1.51 -4.41 -4.90
N ALA A 44 2.61 -3.93 -4.33
CA ALA A 44 2.62 -2.93 -3.29
C ALA A 44 3.76 -1.94 -3.51
N ASN A 45 3.48 -0.66 -3.28
CA ASN A 45 4.48 0.39 -3.16
C ASN A 45 4.33 1.04 -1.79
N GLU A 46 5.41 1.07 -1.02
CA GLU A 46 5.39 1.56 0.34
C GLU A 46 6.48 2.62 0.54
N ARG A 47 6.16 3.65 1.32
CA ARG A 47 7.08 4.72 1.65
C ARG A 47 6.94 5.11 3.11
N TYR A 48 8.02 4.92 3.85
CA TYR A 48 8.10 5.25 5.27
C TYR A 48 9.12 6.37 5.46
N ARG A 49 8.80 7.42 6.21
CA ARG A 49 9.69 8.55 6.45
C ARG A 49 9.65 9.02 7.89
N PHE A 50 10.75 9.63 8.34
CA PHE A 50 10.90 10.22 9.66
C PHE A 50 12.00 11.30 9.65
N VAL A 51 12.08 12.08 10.74
CA VAL A 51 13.11 13.11 10.98
C VAL A 51 13.74 12.87 12.35
N GLY A 52 14.99 12.40 12.36
CA GLY A 52 15.78 12.18 13.58
C GLY A 52 15.01 11.49 14.71
N ASN A 53 14.89 12.18 15.84
CA ASN A 53 14.18 11.70 17.04
C ASN A 53 12.80 12.34 17.19
N ASP A 54 12.29 13.04 16.18
CA ASP A 54 10.91 13.54 16.20
C ASP A 54 9.95 12.39 15.88
N PHE A 55 9.44 11.74 16.93
CA PHE A 55 8.48 10.64 16.79
C PHE A 55 7.13 11.06 16.18
N SER A 56 6.82 12.37 16.11
CA SER A 56 5.62 12.86 15.44
C SER A 56 5.81 13.02 13.93
N SER A 57 7.06 13.01 13.44
CA SER A 57 7.38 13.10 12.01
C SER A 57 7.17 11.79 11.24
N VAL A 58 6.93 10.68 11.95
CA VAL A 58 6.78 9.36 11.32
C VAL A 58 5.55 9.35 10.42
N GLN A 59 5.78 9.01 9.16
CA GLN A 59 4.73 8.82 8.15
C GLN A 59 4.95 7.50 7.42
N GLY A 60 3.88 6.73 7.27
CA GLY A 60 3.84 5.57 6.38
C GLY A 60 2.80 5.78 5.29
N GLU A 61 3.15 5.50 4.05
CA GLU A 61 2.24 5.46 2.91
C GLU A 61 2.35 4.11 2.22
N THR A 62 1.22 3.49 1.92
CA THR A 62 1.17 2.21 1.19
C THR A 62 0.13 2.30 0.09
N VAL A 63 0.48 1.88 -1.12
CA VAL A 63 -0.43 1.66 -2.25
C VAL A 63 -0.38 0.19 -2.60
N TRP A 64 -1.52 -0.50 -2.46
CA TRP A 64 -1.68 -1.91 -2.78
C TRP A 64 -2.63 -2.08 -3.95
N GLU A 65 -2.26 -2.95 -4.87
CA GLU A 65 -3.12 -3.38 -5.97
C GLU A 65 -3.22 -4.91 -5.96
N MET A 66 -4.45 -5.40 -6.10
CA MET A 66 -4.75 -6.83 -6.14
C MET A 66 -5.76 -7.10 -7.24
N GLY A 67 -5.44 -8.04 -8.12
CA GLY A 67 -6.28 -8.44 -9.25
C GLY A 67 -6.52 -9.94 -9.28
N PHE A 68 -7.70 -10.32 -9.76
CA PHE A 68 -8.11 -11.70 -9.99
C PHE A 68 -8.75 -11.81 -11.38
N SER A 69 -8.44 -12.89 -12.10
CA SER A 69 -9.09 -13.19 -13.37
C SER A 69 -9.24 -14.70 -13.60
N ARG A 70 -10.30 -15.07 -14.33
CA ARG A 70 -10.63 -16.43 -14.77
C ARG A 70 -11.55 -16.33 -15.98
N ASP A 71 -11.22 -16.99 -17.07
CA ASP A 71 -11.92 -16.83 -18.35
C ASP A 71 -12.13 -15.35 -18.70
N ASP A 72 -13.36 -14.95 -19.01
CA ASP A 72 -13.76 -13.57 -19.29
C ASP A 72 -13.95 -12.72 -18.02
N TRP A 73 -13.97 -13.32 -16.82
CA TRP A 73 -14.17 -12.62 -15.57
C TRP A 73 -12.86 -12.00 -15.06
N GLN A 74 -12.92 -10.72 -14.69
CA GLN A 74 -11.79 -9.99 -14.10
C GLN A 74 -12.28 -9.03 -13.03
N THR A 75 -11.54 -8.92 -11.92
CA THR A 75 -11.76 -7.91 -10.88
C THR A 75 -10.43 -7.42 -10.34
N HIS A 76 -10.37 -6.17 -9.92
CA HIS A 76 -9.22 -5.67 -9.18
C HIS A 76 -9.64 -4.63 -8.14
N ALA A 77 -8.77 -4.40 -7.18
CA ALA A 77 -8.92 -3.36 -6.18
C ALA A 77 -7.59 -2.65 -5.96
N ARG A 78 -7.67 -1.35 -5.69
CA ARG A 78 -6.55 -0.48 -5.34
C ARG A 78 -6.85 0.18 -4.01
N THR A 79 -5.92 0.07 -3.07
CA THR A 79 -6.03 0.73 -1.76
C THR A 79 -4.81 1.61 -1.54
N ARG A 80 -5.03 2.89 -1.22
CA ARG A 80 -3.98 3.79 -0.73
C ARG A 80 -4.24 4.07 0.74
N THR A 81 -3.21 3.99 1.58
CA THR A 81 -3.31 4.31 3.00
C THR A 81 -2.12 5.17 3.40
N VAL A 82 -2.41 6.25 4.13
CA VAL A 82 -1.41 7.14 4.72
C VAL A 82 -1.65 7.17 6.22
N LEU A 83 -0.62 6.84 6.99
CA LEU A 83 -0.58 6.91 8.43
C LEU A 83 0.38 8.03 8.85
N THR A 84 -0.10 8.97 9.63
CA THR A 84 0.71 9.96 10.37
C THR A 84 0.38 9.90 11.85
N SER A 85 1.13 10.63 12.68
CA SER A 85 0.86 10.68 14.09
C SER A 85 1.08 12.07 14.69
N THR A 86 0.41 12.31 15.80
CA THR A 86 0.67 13.38 16.75
C THR A 86 1.06 12.73 18.08
N PRO A 87 1.45 13.51 19.10
CA PRO A 87 1.68 12.97 20.44
C PRO A 87 0.47 12.25 21.03
N THR A 88 -0.75 12.56 20.58
CA THR A 88 -1.99 12.04 21.18
C THR A 88 -2.81 11.15 20.26
N HIS A 89 -2.60 11.18 18.94
CA HIS A 89 -3.40 10.42 17.98
C HIS A 89 -2.57 9.84 16.83
N PHE A 90 -3.02 8.73 16.27
CA PHE A 90 -2.72 8.32 14.91
C PHE A 90 -3.79 8.86 13.96
N HIS A 91 -3.36 9.31 12.78
CA HIS A 91 -4.27 9.73 11.73
C HIS A 91 -4.10 8.79 10.53
N VAL A 92 -5.18 8.10 10.19
CA VAL A 92 -5.24 7.23 9.02
C VAL A 92 -6.10 7.93 7.97
N TYR A 93 -5.53 8.19 6.81
CA TYR A 93 -6.24 8.54 5.59
C TYR A 93 -6.19 7.34 4.65
N ALA A 94 -7.32 6.97 4.04
CA ALA A 94 -7.33 5.87 3.10
C ALA A 94 -8.33 6.06 1.95
N GLU A 95 -7.97 5.50 0.81
CA GLU A 95 -8.75 5.43 -0.42
C GLU A 95 -8.84 3.95 -0.82
N GLN A 96 -10.02 3.52 -1.24
CA GLN A 96 -10.24 2.21 -1.84
C GLN A 96 -11.10 2.35 -3.08
N ASP A 97 -10.63 1.79 -4.18
CA ASP A 97 -11.41 1.61 -5.40
C ASP A 97 -11.43 0.12 -5.75
N ALA A 98 -12.56 -0.36 -6.29
CA ALA A 98 -12.68 -1.72 -6.82
C ALA A 98 -13.46 -1.76 -8.14
N TRP A 99 -13.09 -2.69 -9.00
CA TRP A 99 -13.59 -2.81 -10.36
C TRP A 99 -14.04 -4.23 -10.70
N LEU A 100 -15.06 -4.33 -11.55
CA LEU A 100 -15.45 -5.54 -12.26
C LEU A 100 -15.24 -5.30 -13.76
N GLY A 101 -14.29 -6.01 -14.36
CA GLY A 101 -13.76 -5.68 -15.67
C GLY A 101 -13.23 -4.24 -15.70
N VAL A 102 -13.83 -3.41 -16.54
CA VAL A 102 -13.49 -1.97 -16.68
C VAL A 102 -14.36 -1.06 -15.83
N GLU A 103 -15.46 -1.57 -15.26
CA GLU A 103 -16.41 -0.77 -14.50
C GLU A 103 -15.96 -0.64 -13.04
N ARG A 104 -15.84 0.60 -12.54
CA ARG A 104 -15.58 0.85 -11.12
C ARG A 104 -16.87 0.67 -10.32
N VAL A 105 -16.95 -0.41 -9.57
CA VAL A 105 -18.14 -0.80 -8.79
C VAL A 105 -18.10 -0.32 -7.34
N HIS A 106 -16.93 0.09 -6.85
CA HIS A 106 -16.77 0.65 -5.51
C HIS A 106 -15.71 1.76 -5.50
N SER A 107 -15.97 2.81 -4.71
CA SER A 107 -15.03 3.88 -4.43
C SER A 107 -15.34 4.48 -3.06
N GLN A 108 -14.34 4.54 -2.19
CA GLN A 108 -14.49 5.09 -0.85
C GLN A 108 -13.21 5.81 -0.42
N THR A 109 -13.39 6.98 0.19
CA THR A 109 -12.32 7.70 0.89
C THR A 109 -12.76 7.92 2.33
N TRP A 110 -11.87 7.67 3.28
CA TRP A 110 -12.15 7.92 4.68
C TRP A 110 -10.92 8.42 5.43
N SER A 111 -11.18 9.04 6.58
CA SER A 111 -10.15 9.47 7.51
C SER A 111 -10.57 9.13 8.93
N ARG A 112 -9.62 8.66 9.75
CA ARG A 112 -9.86 8.29 11.14
C ARG A 112 -8.74 8.81 12.01
N SER A 113 -9.10 9.43 13.12
CA SER A 113 -8.20 9.75 14.22
C SER A 113 -8.37 8.70 15.31
N ILE A 114 -7.28 8.10 15.76
CA ILE A 114 -7.25 7.02 16.75
C ILE A 114 -6.41 7.52 17.93
N PRO A 115 -6.96 7.65 19.15
CA PRO A 115 -6.18 8.07 20.31
C PRO A 115 -4.98 7.14 20.60
N ARG A 116 -3.93 7.70 21.21
CA ARG A 116 -2.75 7.00 21.72
C ARG A 116 -2.90 6.72 23.22
N ASP A 117 -4.02 6.15 23.61
CA ASP A 117 -4.40 5.87 25.00
C ASP A 117 -4.12 4.41 25.43
N HIS A 118 -3.60 3.58 24.52
CA HIS A 118 -3.36 2.14 24.72
C HIS A 118 -1.98 1.65 24.22
N LEU A 119 -1.03 2.56 23.99
CA LEU A 119 0.37 2.27 23.63
C LEU A 119 1.32 3.04 24.53
#